data_AF-A0A5D2RSE0-F1
#
_entry.id   AF-A0A5D2RSE0-F1
#
_cell.length_a   1.000
_cell.length_b   1.000
_cell.length_c   1.000
_cell.angle_alpha   90.00
_cell.angle_beta   90.00
_cell.angle_gamma   90.00
#
_symmetry.space_group_name_H-M   'P 1'
#
loop_
_entity.id
_entity.type
_entity.pdbx_description
1 polymer ?
#
loop_
_entity_poly.entity_id
_entity_poly.type
_entity_poly.pdbx_seq_one_letter_code
_entity_poly.pdbx_strand_id
1 'polypeptide(L)'
;MAIASGGLAPAEFDEDGKEINPHIPQYISSAPWYFNAERPSLKHQRKWRSDPNYTKSWYDRGAKIFQAEKYRKEPARKLFAATSDNSWVMLANEIHVFFQTQCCGAMTHDAKSCIERPRKKLAKWTNMHIAPDEKIETFEQDYDGKCDTWNGYDASTDARVIERYEARVEARRKYLKKQQLKKLEEKNTKIDESKQMDFAKLAKRVRTTAGGSMGTVRNLCIWEDTAKYLLNLDVNSAYYDPKTRSMHEDPLPDADPNELYGEAFDKGQDIHMQAAPSQAELLFRNYKVIKEKVK
;
A
#
# COMPACT_ATOMS: atom_id res chain seq x y z
N MET A 1 -15.60 43.69 -11.28
CA MET A 1 -14.90 42.39 -11.26
C MET A 1 -13.54 42.64 -10.63
N ALA A 2 -13.33 42.11 -9.43
CA ALA A 2 -12.22 42.52 -8.56
C ALA A 2 -10.85 42.13 -9.14
N ILE A 3 -9.88 43.03 -8.97
CA ILE A 3 -8.47 42.90 -9.34
C ILE A 3 -7.77 41.97 -8.32
N ALA A 4 -8.26 40.74 -8.18
CA ALA A 4 -7.74 39.77 -7.22
C ALA A 4 -6.66 38.86 -7.83
N SER A 5 -6.65 38.69 -9.16
CA SER A 5 -5.65 37.91 -9.89
C SER A 5 -4.24 38.50 -9.86
N GLY A 6 -4.08 39.75 -9.41
CA GLY A 6 -2.77 40.40 -9.23
C GLY A 6 -2.17 40.24 -7.83
N GLY A 7 -2.82 39.47 -6.93
CA GLY A 7 -2.35 39.27 -5.54
C GLY A 7 -2.52 40.49 -4.62
N LEU A 8 -3.09 41.58 -5.11
CA LEU A 8 -3.27 42.85 -4.36
C LEU A 8 -4.58 42.91 -3.56
N ALA A 9 -5.60 42.14 -3.95
CA ALA A 9 -6.85 42.04 -3.22
C ALA A 9 -6.92 40.72 -2.45
N PRO A 10 -7.50 40.70 -1.24
CA PRO A 10 -7.67 39.47 -0.47
C PRO A 10 -8.56 38.48 -1.24
N ALA A 11 -8.26 37.19 -1.07
CA ALA A 11 -9.08 36.13 -1.63
C ALA A 11 -10.50 36.14 -1.02
N GLU A 12 -11.49 35.75 -1.81
CA GLU A 12 -12.85 35.56 -1.30
C GLU A 12 -12.91 34.30 -0.44
N PHE A 13 -13.70 34.31 0.64
CA PHE A 13 -13.89 33.15 1.51
C PHE A 13 -15.21 32.45 1.20
N ASP A 14 -15.16 31.12 1.12
CA ASP A 14 -16.32 30.24 1.01
C ASP A 14 -17.13 30.23 2.34
N GLU A 15 -18.33 29.65 2.32
CA GLU A 15 -19.18 29.38 3.49
C GLU A 15 -18.46 28.59 4.58
N ASP A 16 -17.53 27.70 4.20
CA ASP A 16 -16.72 26.87 5.12
C ASP A 16 -15.48 27.63 5.65
N GLY A 17 -15.33 28.92 5.34
CA GLY A 17 -14.16 29.73 5.74
C GLY A 17 -12.88 29.39 4.98
N LYS A 18 -12.97 28.70 3.84
CA LYS A 18 -11.81 28.38 2.98
C LYS A 18 -11.63 29.46 1.92
N GLU A 19 -10.38 29.82 1.65
CA GLU A 19 -10.03 30.78 0.61
C GLU A 19 -10.29 30.20 -0.78
N ILE A 20 -11.05 30.93 -1.60
CA ILE A 20 -11.30 30.62 -3.00
C ILE A 20 -10.20 31.28 -3.82
N ASN A 21 -9.40 30.46 -4.51
CA ASN A 21 -8.32 30.96 -5.35
C ASN A 21 -8.87 31.91 -6.44
N PRO A 22 -8.43 33.18 -6.49
CA PRO A 22 -8.88 34.17 -7.47
C PRO A 22 -8.61 33.82 -8.95
N HIS A 23 -7.69 32.88 -9.19
CA HIS A 23 -7.36 32.40 -10.54
C HIS A 23 -8.33 31.33 -11.05
N ILE A 24 -9.27 30.86 -10.23
CA ILE A 24 -10.34 29.95 -10.70
C ILE A 24 -11.25 30.74 -11.65
N PRO A 25 -11.46 30.28 -12.89
CA PRO A 25 -12.36 30.95 -13.82
C PRO A 25 -13.77 31.11 -13.24
N GLN A 26 -14.42 32.25 -13.52
CA GLN A 26 -15.73 32.61 -12.95
C GLN A 26 -16.82 31.55 -13.18
N TYR A 27 -16.78 30.85 -14.32
CA TYR A 27 -17.78 29.81 -14.63
C TYR A 27 -17.61 28.53 -13.79
N ILE A 28 -16.45 28.32 -13.16
CA ILE A 28 -16.20 27.21 -12.24
C ILE A 28 -16.56 27.63 -10.81
N SER A 29 -16.19 28.84 -10.40
CA SER A 29 -16.43 29.34 -9.04
C SER A 29 -17.87 29.76 -8.77
N SER A 30 -18.62 30.18 -9.80
CA SER A 30 -20.04 30.50 -9.64
C SER A 30 -20.87 29.22 -9.46
N ALA A 31 -21.63 29.16 -8.37
CA ALA A 31 -22.57 28.07 -8.13
C ALA A 31 -23.81 28.26 -9.04
N PRO A 32 -24.27 27.22 -9.75
CA PRO A 32 -25.48 27.30 -10.56
C PRO A 32 -26.73 27.60 -9.71
N TRP A 33 -27.73 28.24 -10.32
CA TRP A 33 -28.95 28.68 -9.63
C TRP A 33 -29.69 27.58 -8.86
N TYR A 34 -29.62 26.32 -9.32
CA TYR A 34 -30.26 25.17 -8.69
C TYR A 34 -29.51 24.60 -7.48
N PHE A 35 -28.28 25.08 -7.21
CA PHE A 35 -27.48 24.67 -6.06
C PHE A 35 -27.79 25.51 -4.81
N ASN A 36 -28.59 26.58 -4.94
CA ASN A 36 -29.08 27.43 -3.85
C ASN A 36 -27.99 27.93 -2.88
N ALA A 37 -26.80 28.27 -3.39
CA ALA A 37 -25.76 28.91 -2.57
C ALA A 37 -25.99 30.43 -2.50
N GLU A 38 -26.01 30.98 -1.29
CA GLU A 38 -26.14 32.43 -1.08
C GLU A 38 -24.78 33.16 -1.20
N ARG A 39 -23.68 32.41 -1.09
CA ARG A 39 -22.30 32.90 -1.18
C ARG A 39 -21.51 32.17 -2.27
N PRO A 40 -20.41 32.76 -2.77
CA PRO A 40 -19.46 32.03 -3.62
C PRO A 40 -18.98 30.78 -2.89
N SER A 41 -19.19 29.61 -3.50
CA SER A 41 -18.80 28.32 -2.91
C SER A 41 -18.27 27.37 -3.97
N LEU A 42 -17.38 26.45 -3.57
CA LEU A 42 -16.85 25.40 -4.45
C LEU A 42 -17.45 24.02 -4.14
N LYS A 43 -18.52 23.98 -3.34
CA LYS A 43 -19.18 22.74 -2.92
C LYS A 43 -19.84 22.00 -4.09
N HIS A 44 -20.36 22.71 -5.09
CA HIS A 44 -20.97 22.11 -6.29
C HIS A 44 -19.96 21.38 -7.19
N GLN A 45 -18.68 21.74 -7.10
CA GLN A 45 -17.60 21.05 -7.81
C GLN A 45 -17.09 19.81 -7.06
N ARG A 46 -17.41 19.68 -5.77
CA ARG A 46 -17.09 18.47 -5.01
C ARG A 46 -18.00 17.33 -5.41
N LYS A 47 -17.50 16.12 -5.23
CA LYS A 47 -18.25 14.91 -5.51
C LYS A 47 -19.52 14.85 -4.64
N TRP A 48 -20.68 14.87 -5.29
CA TRP A 48 -21.99 14.94 -4.63
C TRP A 48 -22.50 13.59 -4.13
N ARG A 49 -22.07 12.48 -4.74
CA ARG A 49 -22.28 11.12 -4.21
C ARG A 49 -21.01 10.65 -3.54
N SER A 50 -21.11 10.11 -2.33
CA SER A 50 -20.06 9.27 -1.77
C SER A 50 -19.81 8.08 -2.70
N ASP A 51 -18.57 7.62 -2.78
CA ASP A 51 -18.30 6.32 -3.39
C ASP A 51 -19.19 5.25 -2.73
N PRO A 52 -19.76 4.31 -3.50
CA PRO A 52 -20.39 3.15 -2.91
C PRO A 52 -19.41 2.53 -1.91
N ASN A 53 -19.90 2.13 -0.74
CA ASN A 53 -19.04 1.49 0.24
C ASN A 53 -18.72 0.07 -0.26
N TYR A 54 -17.71 -0.04 -1.11
CA TYR A 54 -17.28 -1.31 -1.67
C TYR A 54 -16.78 -2.19 -0.54
N THR A 55 -17.56 -3.23 -0.27
CA THR A 55 -17.21 -4.17 0.78
C THR A 55 -16.03 -5.00 0.30
N LYS A 56 -14.95 -5.07 1.09
CA LYS A 56 -13.84 -6.01 0.86
C LYS A 56 -14.24 -7.47 1.13
N SER A 57 -15.48 -7.72 1.56
CA SER A 57 -16.01 -9.07 1.71
C SER A 57 -16.11 -9.78 0.37
N TRP A 58 -15.73 -11.05 0.38
CA TRP A 58 -15.87 -11.95 -0.75
C TRP A 58 -16.95 -12.99 -0.44
N TYR A 59 -17.46 -13.65 -1.49
CA TYR A 59 -18.43 -14.74 -1.37
C TYR A 59 -17.90 -15.86 -0.47
N ASP A 60 -18.70 -16.28 0.50
CA ASP A 60 -18.40 -17.42 1.36
C ASP A 60 -18.45 -18.73 0.56
N ARG A 61 -17.27 -19.23 0.16
CA ARG A 61 -17.19 -20.48 -0.63
C ARG A 61 -17.43 -21.69 0.27
N GLY A 62 -18.44 -22.49 -0.07
CA GLY A 62 -18.74 -23.74 0.63
C GLY A 62 -19.48 -23.58 1.96
N ALA A 63 -19.90 -22.36 2.31
CA ALA A 63 -20.74 -22.13 3.48
C ALA A 63 -22.14 -22.73 3.26
N LYS A 64 -22.60 -23.43 4.30
CA LYS A 64 -23.89 -24.13 4.34
C LYS A 64 -24.74 -23.50 5.43
N ILE A 65 -25.99 -23.18 5.11
CA ILE A 65 -26.91 -22.54 6.06
C ILE A 65 -27.65 -23.61 6.85
N PHE A 66 -28.32 -24.53 6.14
CA PHE A 66 -29.24 -25.48 6.75
C PHE A 66 -29.22 -26.81 6.00
N GLN A 67 -29.27 -27.92 6.75
CA GLN A 67 -29.41 -29.25 6.16
C GLN A 67 -30.74 -29.87 6.59
N ALA A 68 -31.57 -30.21 5.61
CA ALA A 68 -32.84 -30.87 5.87
C ALA A 68 -32.67 -32.40 5.90
N GLU A 69 -33.44 -33.06 6.76
CA GLU A 69 -33.52 -34.53 6.82
C GLU A 69 -34.55 -35.10 5.84
N LYS A 70 -35.52 -34.28 5.42
CA LYS A 70 -36.59 -34.66 4.48
C LYS A 70 -36.68 -33.66 3.33
N TYR A 71 -37.13 -34.15 2.18
CA TYR A 71 -37.32 -33.31 1.01
C TYR A 71 -38.38 -32.25 1.29
N ARG A 72 -38.03 -30.99 1.07
CA ARG A 72 -38.93 -29.83 1.23
C ARG A 72 -39.46 -29.43 -0.14
N LYS A 73 -40.71 -28.96 -0.19
CA LYS A 73 -41.27 -28.27 -1.37
C LYS A 73 -41.20 -26.76 -1.13
N GLU A 74 -40.79 -25.98 -2.13
CA GLU A 74 -40.90 -24.52 -2.11
C GLU A 74 -42.36 -24.10 -1.86
N PRO A 75 -42.63 -23.07 -1.04
CA PRO A 75 -43.94 -22.42 -1.02
C PRO A 75 -44.15 -21.67 -2.35
N ALA A 76 -45.33 -21.78 -2.95
CA ALA A 76 -45.66 -21.05 -4.17
C ALA A 76 -45.47 -19.53 -3.95
N ARG A 77 -44.55 -18.90 -4.69
CA ARG A 77 -44.37 -17.44 -4.67
C ARG A 77 -45.54 -16.77 -5.38
N LYS A 78 -46.31 -15.96 -4.65
CA LYS A 78 -47.33 -15.07 -5.20
C LYS A 78 -46.66 -13.79 -5.69
N LEU A 79 -46.86 -13.45 -6.96
CA LEU A 79 -46.36 -12.20 -7.55
C LEU A 79 -47.42 -11.10 -7.37
N PHE A 80 -47.05 -10.08 -6.61
CA PHE A 80 -47.82 -8.86 -6.43
C PHE A 80 -47.10 -7.72 -7.16
N ALA A 81 -47.83 -6.92 -7.92
CA ALA A 81 -47.32 -5.64 -8.40
C ALA A 81 -47.99 -4.48 -7.66
N ALA A 82 -47.18 -3.46 -7.39
CA ALA A 82 -47.66 -2.17 -6.95
C ALA A 82 -48.25 -1.42 -8.16
N THR A 83 -49.48 -0.96 -8.01
CA THR A 83 -50.11 -0.02 -8.95
C THR A 83 -49.73 1.42 -8.58
N SER A 84 -50.00 2.38 -9.48
CA SER A 84 -49.77 3.83 -9.27
C SER A 84 -50.39 4.38 -7.99
N ASP A 85 -51.38 3.68 -7.45
CA ASP A 85 -52.21 4.14 -6.33
C ASP A 85 -51.77 3.48 -5.00
N ASN A 86 -50.55 2.94 -4.94
CA ASN A 86 -50.01 2.17 -3.80
C ASN A 86 -50.87 0.96 -3.40
N SER A 87 -51.77 0.49 -4.28
CA SER A 87 -52.56 -0.72 -4.08
C SER A 87 -51.84 -1.94 -4.68
N TRP A 88 -51.92 -3.08 -3.99
CA TRP A 88 -51.30 -4.32 -4.42
C TRP A 88 -52.30 -5.17 -5.21
N VAL A 89 -51.97 -5.49 -6.46
CA VAL A 89 -52.80 -6.36 -7.29
C VAL A 89 -52.05 -7.66 -7.56
N MET A 90 -52.73 -8.78 -7.35
CA MET A 90 -52.21 -10.12 -7.67
C MET A 90 -52.08 -10.25 -9.18
N LEU A 91 -50.86 -10.36 -9.70
CA LEU A 91 -50.62 -10.40 -11.16
C LEU A 91 -50.78 -11.79 -11.76
N ALA A 92 -50.56 -12.85 -10.99
CA ALA A 92 -50.79 -14.23 -11.42
C ALA A 92 -50.91 -15.15 -10.19
N ASN A 93 -51.83 -16.12 -10.24
CA ASN A 93 -51.99 -17.10 -9.16
C ASN A 93 -51.00 -18.27 -9.23
N GLU A 94 -50.31 -18.49 -10.34
CA GLU A 94 -49.35 -19.59 -10.48
C GLU A 94 -48.31 -19.20 -11.53
N ILE A 95 -47.16 -18.69 -11.09
CA ILE A 95 -45.94 -18.92 -11.85
C ILE A 95 -45.28 -20.14 -11.22
N HIS A 96 -45.45 -21.30 -11.85
CA HIS A 96 -44.69 -22.51 -11.55
C HIS A 96 -43.23 -22.27 -11.97
N VAL A 97 -42.51 -21.46 -11.18
CA VAL A 97 -41.06 -21.33 -11.28
C VAL A 97 -40.52 -22.65 -10.72
N PHE A 98 -40.35 -23.63 -11.61
CA PHE A 98 -39.91 -25.00 -11.31
C PHE A 98 -38.41 -25.04 -10.96
N PHE A 99 -37.98 -24.15 -10.06
CA PHE A 99 -36.60 -23.95 -9.66
C PHE A 99 -36.24 -24.87 -8.49
N GLN A 100 -36.49 -26.18 -8.63
CA GLN A 100 -36.15 -27.12 -7.56
C GLN A 100 -35.28 -28.25 -8.06
N THR A 101 -34.20 -28.51 -7.32
CA THR A 101 -33.42 -29.72 -7.45
C THR A 101 -34.24 -30.91 -6.97
N GLN A 102 -34.89 -31.58 -7.91
CA GLN A 102 -35.39 -32.92 -7.63
C GLN A 102 -34.21 -33.85 -7.31
N CYS A 103 -33.01 -33.53 -7.82
CA CYS A 103 -31.78 -34.30 -7.73
C CYS A 103 -31.20 -34.40 -6.31
N CYS A 104 -30.83 -33.28 -5.65
CA CYS A 104 -30.10 -33.29 -4.37
C CYS A 104 -30.95 -32.84 -3.17
N GLY A 105 -32.06 -32.13 -3.39
CA GLY A 105 -32.96 -31.68 -2.32
C GLY A 105 -32.56 -30.37 -1.64
N ALA A 106 -31.53 -29.68 -2.14
CA ALA A 106 -31.19 -28.31 -1.74
C ALA A 106 -32.13 -27.30 -2.41
N MET A 107 -32.40 -26.21 -1.72
CA MET A 107 -33.36 -25.17 -2.15
C MET A 107 -32.70 -24.03 -2.94
N THR A 108 -31.37 -24.03 -3.08
CA THR A 108 -30.60 -22.89 -3.60
C THR A 108 -30.46 -22.84 -5.12
N HIS A 109 -30.74 -23.93 -5.81
CA HIS A 109 -30.49 -24.06 -7.24
C HIS A 109 -31.47 -25.03 -7.92
N ASP A 110 -31.36 -25.13 -9.25
CA ASP A 110 -32.23 -25.94 -10.10
C ASP A 110 -31.67 -27.33 -10.35
N ALA A 111 -32.54 -28.27 -10.75
CA ALA A 111 -32.10 -29.61 -11.10
C ALA A 111 -31.02 -29.65 -12.20
N LYS A 112 -30.99 -28.64 -13.10
CA LYS A 112 -30.00 -28.52 -14.18
C LYS A 112 -28.68 -27.91 -13.71
N SER A 113 -28.71 -26.97 -12.78
CA SER A 113 -27.52 -26.33 -12.20
C SER A 113 -26.97 -27.09 -10.98
N CYS A 114 -27.48 -28.30 -10.73
CA CYS A 114 -27.06 -29.13 -9.63
C CYS A 114 -25.61 -29.60 -9.80
N ILE A 115 -24.76 -29.25 -8.83
CA ILE A 115 -23.37 -29.71 -8.77
C ILE A 115 -23.27 -31.21 -8.46
N GLU A 116 -24.29 -31.75 -7.77
CA GLU A 116 -24.32 -33.14 -7.37
C GLU A 116 -24.57 -34.05 -8.58
N ARG A 117 -23.93 -35.22 -8.55
CA ARG A 117 -24.03 -36.19 -9.64
C ARG A 117 -25.51 -36.55 -9.90
N PRO A 118 -26.00 -36.48 -11.15
CA PRO A 118 -27.37 -36.85 -11.47
C PRO A 118 -27.72 -38.27 -11.02
N ARG A 119 -28.81 -38.41 -10.27
CA ARG A 119 -29.27 -39.68 -9.70
C ARG A 119 -30.33 -40.34 -10.58
N LYS A 120 -30.30 -41.67 -10.68
CA LYS A 120 -31.37 -42.45 -11.34
C LYS A 120 -32.71 -42.35 -10.61
N LYS A 121 -32.67 -42.32 -9.27
CA LYS A 121 -33.82 -42.02 -8.41
C LYS A 121 -33.51 -40.75 -7.62
N LEU A 122 -34.39 -39.76 -7.77
CA LEU A 122 -34.22 -38.39 -7.29
C LEU A 122 -34.51 -38.27 -5.76
N ALA A 123 -33.90 -37.28 -5.09
CA ALA A 123 -34.14 -36.96 -3.67
C ALA A 123 -35.63 -36.90 -3.34
N LYS A 124 -36.38 -36.29 -4.26
CA LYS A 124 -37.83 -36.08 -4.16
C LYS A 124 -38.60 -37.35 -3.80
N TRP A 125 -38.15 -38.49 -4.32
CA TRP A 125 -38.83 -39.78 -4.14
C TRP A 125 -38.18 -40.64 -3.05
N THR A 126 -36.87 -40.51 -2.83
CA THR A 126 -36.14 -41.37 -1.90
C THR A 126 -35.94 -40.75 -0.52
N ASN A 127 -36.03 -39.43 -0.36
CA ASN A 127 -35.69 -38.68 0.87
C ASN A 127 -34.29 -38.99 1.45
N MET A 128 -33.42 -39.64 0.69
CA MET A 128 -32.09 -40.05 1.14
C MET A 128 -31.02 -39.12 0.59
N HIS A 129 -29.96 -38.88 1.38
CA HIS A 129 -28.81 -38.05 1.02
C HIS A 129 -29.23 -36.67 0.51
N ILE A 130 -29.81 -35.87 1.41
CA ILE A 130 -30.22 -34.50 1.12
C ILE A 130 -29.03 -33.58 1.30
N ALA A 131 -28.74 -32.81 0.25
CA ALA A 131 -27.68 -31.82 0.28
C ALA A 131 -28.08 -30.62 1.18
N PRO A 132 -27.13 -30.05 1.91
CA PRO A 132 -27.35 -28.81 2.65
C PRO A 132 -27.57 -27.62 1.70
N ASP A 133 -28.35 -26.64 2.14
CA ASP A 133 -28.58 -25.39 1.45
C ASP A 133 -27.32 -24.51 1.50
N GLU A 134 -26.94 -23.96 0.35
CA GLU A 134 -25.80 -23.05 0.17
C GLU A 134 -26.15 -21.62 0.61
N LYS A 135 -25.12 -20.82 0.95
CA LYS A 135 -25.30 -19.39 1.20
C LYS A 135 -25.26 -18.61 -0.12
N ILE A 136 -26.35 -17.93 -0.46
CA ILE A 136 -26.42 -17.05 -1.64
C ILE A 136 -26.23 -15.61 -1.17
N GLU A 137 -25.19 -14.95 -1.67
CA GLU A 137 -24.88 -13.55 -1.37
C GLU A 137 -24.77 -12.78 -2.68
N THR A 138 -25.00 -11.47 -2.62
CA THR A 138 -24.81 -10.56 -3.76
C THR A 138 -24.09 -9.32 -3.27
N PHE A 139 -22.94 -9.01 -3.87
CA PHE A 139 -22.12 -7.84 -3.53
C PHE A 139 -21.98 -6.92 -4.73
N GLU A 140 -21.97 -5.61 -4.47
CA GLU A 140 -21.57 -4.60 -5.46
C GLU A 140 -20.08 -4.32 -5.28
N GLN A 141 -19.32 -4.43 -6.36
CA GLN A 141 -17.87 -4.26 -6.39
C GLN A 141 -17.46 -3.36 -7.54
N ASP A 142 -16.34 -2.65 -7.35
CA ASP A 142 -15.62 -1.92 -8.39
C ASP A 142 -15.09 -2.84 -9.49
N TYR A 143 -14.63 -2.23 -10.58
CA TYR A 143 -13.94 -2.94 -11.66
C TYR A 143 -12.71 -3.70 -11.14
N ASP A 144 -11.83 -3.03 -10.40
CA ASP A 144 -10.64 -3.66 -9.80
C ASP A 144 -11.03 -4.70 -8.75
N GLY A 145 -12.09 -4.44 -7.98
CA GLY A 145 -12.62 -5.39 -6.99
C GLY A 145 -13.08 -6.70 -7.61
N LYS A 146 -13.73 -6.68 -8.78
CA LYS A 146 -14.13 -7.91 -9.50
C LYS A 146 -12.94 -8.64 -10.12
N CYS A 147 -11.93 -7.90 -10.55
CA CYS A 147 -10.75 -8.42 -11.24
C CYS A 147 -9.61 -8.82 -10.30
N ASP A 148 -9.71 -8.53 -9.00
CA ASP A 148 -8.66 -8.86 -8.04
C ASP A 148 -8.45 -10.38 -7.97
N THR A 149 -7.22 -10.80 -8.29
CA THR A 149 -6.81 -12.20 -8.29
C THR A 149 -6.76 -12.78 -6.88
N TRP A 150 -6.60 -11.93 -5.85
CA TRP A 150 -6.48 -12.32 -4.45
C TRP A 150 -7.83 -12.33 -3.72
N ASN A 151 -8.94 -12.27 -4.45
CA ASN A 151 -10.29 -12.34 -3.89
C ASN A 151 -10.55 -13.67 -3.15
N GLY A 152 -10.88 -13.57 -1.86
CA GLY A 152 -11.09 -14.72 -0.98
C GLY A 152 -9.78 -15.37 -0.50
N TYR A 153 -8.65 -14.67 -0.55
CA TYR A 153 -7.40 -15.14 0.02
C TYR A 153 -7.48 -15.27 1.55
N ASP A 154 -7.20 -16.46 2.07
CA ASP A 154 -7.09 -16.69 3.51
C ASP A 154 -5.64 -16.47 3.96
N ALA A 155 -5.44 -15.45 4.81
CA ALA A 155 -4.14 -15.09 5.36
C ALA A 155 -3.49 -16.24 6.16
N SER A 156 -4.28 -17.17 6.73
CA SER A 156 -3.73 -18.32 7.46
C SER A 156 -2.93 -19.26 6.56
N THR A 157 -3.25 -19.31 5.26
CA THR A 157 -2.56 -20.19 4.30
C THR A 157 -1.12 -19.77 4.03
N ASP A 158 -0.77 -18.51 4.32
CA ASP A 158 0.59 -17.98 4.17
C ASP A 158 1.58 -18.67 5.13
N ALA A 159 1.09 -19.21 6.26
CA ALA A 159 1.91 -20.02 7.18
C ALA A 159 2.60 -21.20 6.47
N ARG A 160 1.92 -21.84 5.49
CA ARG A 160 2.49 -22.94 4.71
C ARG A 160 3.64 -22.49 3.81
N VAL A 161 3.63 -21.23 3.38
CA VAL A 161 4.71 -20.61 2.60
C VAL A 161 5.91 -20.40 3.52
N ILE A 162 5.68 -19.83 4.70
CA ILE A 162 6.70 -19.63 5.73
C ILE A 162 7.39 -20.97 6.08
N GLU A 163 6.62 -22.00 6.41
CA GLU A 163 7.14 -23.35 6.72
C GLU A 163 8.03 -23.91 5.60
N ARG A 164 7.61 -23.72 4.33
CA ARG A 164 8.38 -24.15 3.16
C ARG A 164 9.73 -23.44 3.07
N TYR A 165 9.76 -22.14 3.34
CA TYR A 165 11.00 -21.35 3.32
C TYR A 165 11.91 -21.71 4.50
N GLU A 166 11.36 -21.88 5.70
CA GLU A 166 12.10 -22.31 6.89
C GLU A 166 12.76 -23.68 6.66
N ALA A 167 12.01 -24.67 6.18
CA ALA A 167 12.55 -25.99 5.85
C ALA A 167 13.69 -25.92 4.81
N ARG A 168 13.57 -25.04 3.81
CA ARG A 168 14.63 -24.81 2.81
C ARG A 168 15.88 -24.19 3.45
N VAL A 169 15.71 -23.20 4.32
CA VAL A 169 16.82 -22.54 5.04
C VAL A 169 17.51 -23.53 5.99
N GLU A 170 16.75 -24.36 6.70
CA GLU A 170 17.30 -25.41 7.56
C GLU A 170 18.09 -26.45 6.77
N ALA A 171 17.57 -26.92 5.64
CA ALA A 171 18.28 -27.85 4.76
C ALA A 171 19.61 -27.24 4.28
N ARG A 172 19.60 -25.96 3.88
CA ARG A 172 20.81 -25.21 3.51
C ARG A 172 21.80 -25.12 4.67
N ARG A 173 21.34 -24.82 5.90
CA ARG A 173 22.16 -24.75 7.11
C ARG A 173 22.80 -26.11 7.44
N LYS A 174 22.02 -27.19 7.39
CA LYS A 174 22.49 -28.58 7.59
C LYS A 174 23.53 -28.96 6.54
N TYR A 175 23.31 -28.62 5.27
CA TYR A 175 24.25 -28.86 4.18
C TYR A 175 25.59 -28.12 4.38
N LEU A 176 25.55 -26.83 4.69
CA LEU A 176 26.75 -26.03 4.96
C LEU A 176 27.53 -26.56 6.17
N LYS A 177 26.83 -26.95 7.24
CA LYS A 177 27.46 -27.56 8.43
C LYS A 177 28.12 -28.90 8.09
N LYS A 178 27.47 -29.77 7.29
CA LYS A 178 28.06 -31.02 6.80
C LYS A 178 29.31 -30.78 5.96
N GLN A 179 29.29 -29.77 5.08
CA GLN A 179 30.49 -29.40 4.31
C GLN A 179 31.64 -28.89 5.20
N GLN A 180 31.33 -28.10 6.24
CA GLN A 180 32.34 -27.64 7.19
C GLN A 180 32.96 -28.80 7.97
N LEU A 181 32.15 -29.75 8.44
CA LEU A 181 32.62 -30.95 9.12
C LEU A 181 33.51 -31.80 8.22
N LYS A 182 33.07 -32.08 6.98
CA LYS A 182 33.89 -32.80 5.99
C LYS A 182 35.24 -32.13 5.75
N LYS A 183 35.27 -30.80 5.65
CA LYS A 183 36.52 -30.03 5.52
C LYS A 183 37.41 -30.09 6.77
N LEU A 184 36.83 -30.20 7.97
CA LEU A 184 37.58 -30.38 9.21
C LEU A 184 38.15 -31.79 9.32
N GLU A 185 37.37 -32.81 8.95
CA GLU A 185 37.83 -34.21 8.87
C GLU A 185 38.98 -34.34 7.87
N GLU A 186 38.83 -33.82 6.65
CA GLU A 186 39.89 -33.80 5.63
C GLU A 186 41.15 -33.01 6.08
N LYS A 187 41.00 -32.02 6.97
CA LYS A 187 42.14 -31.32 7.56
C LYS A 187 42.79 -32.13 8.66
N ASN A 188 42.01 -32.78 9.51
CA ASN A 188 42.54 -33.62 10.60
C ASN A 188 43.27 -34.84 10.05
N THR A 189 42.76 -35.47 8.99
CA THR A 189 43.48 -36.56 8.30
C THR A 189 44.77 -36.07 7.64
N LYS A 190 44.75 -34.88 7.00
CA LYS A 190 45.97 -34.26 6.45
C LYS A 190 46.99 -33.85 7.51
N ILE A 191 46.55 -33.46 8.71
CA ILE A 191 47.46 -33.14 9.82
C ILE A 191 48.20 -34.40 10.30
N ASP A 192 47.53 -35.56 10.28
CA ASP A 192 48.16 -36.84 10.62
C ASP A 192 49.14 -37.30 9.51
N GLU A 193 48.78 -37.12 8.23
CA GLU A 193 49.67 -37.41 7.10
C GLU A 193 50.85 -36.43 6.96
N SER A 194 50.70 -35.18 7.42
CA SER A 194 51.76 -34.15 7.39
C SER A 194 52.86 -34.36 8.43
N LYS A 195 52.67 -35.26 9.39
CA LYS A 195 53.76 -35.74 10.25
C LYS A 195 54.62 -36.82 9.59
N GLN A 196 54.30 -37.24 8.35
CA GLN A 196 55.00 -38.33 7.70
C GLN A 196 55.68 -38.01 6.36
N MET A 197 55.42 -36.91 5.65
CA MET A 197 56.20 -36.60 4.43
C MET A 197 56.36 -35.08 4.19
N ASP A 198 57.60 -34.63 4.28
CA ASP A 198 58.09 -33.41 3.64
C ASP A 198 58.04 -33.50 2.11
N PHE A 199 57.99 -32.33 1.46
CA PHE A 199 58.39 -32.06 0.07
C PHE A 199 57.47 -32.52 -1.08
N ALA A 200 56.72 -31.58 -1.66
CA ALA A 200 56.93 -31.07 -3.04
C ALA A 200 55.64 -30.57 -3.74
N LYS A 201 55.81 -29.43 -4.41
CA LYS A 201 55.06 -28.91 -5.58
C LYS A 201 53.67 -28.32 -5.36
N LEU A 202 53.68 -27.00 -5.17
CA LEU A 202 52.60 -26.08 -5.47
C LEU A 202 52.34 -26.03 -6.99
N ALA A 203 51.36 -26.77 -7.49
CA ALA A 203 50.96 -26.70 -8.90
C ALA A 203 49.95 -25.56 -9.13
N LYS A 204 50.45 -24.50 -9.77
CA LYS A 204 49.75 -23.54 -10.65
C LYS A 204 48.32 -23.14 -10.25
N ARG A 205 48.23 -21.96 -9.61
CA ARG A 205 47.03 -21.11 -9.64
C ARG A 205 46.78 -20.71 -11.11
N VAL A 206 45.80 -21.34 -11.74
CA VAL A 206 45.24 -20.89 -13.02
C VAL A 206 44.64 -19.51 -12.79
N ARG A 207 45.29 -18.48 -13.34
CA ARG A 207 44.66 -17.17 -13.55
C ARG A 207 43.85 -17.31 -14.84
N THR A 208 42.54 -17.37 -14.72
CA THR A 208 41.65 -17.22 -15.87
C THR A 208 41.91 -15.85 -16.51
N THR A 209 42.26 -15.84 -17.79
CA THR A 209 42.58 -14.68 -18.64
C THR A 209 41.36 -13.81 -19.00
N ALA A 210 40.26 -13.93 -18.27
CA ALA A 210 39.10 -13.07 -18.40
C ALA A 210 39.02 -12.13 -17.18
N GLY A 211 40.09 -11.36 -16.97
CA GLY A 211 40.10 -10.20 -16.08
C GLY A 211 39.38 -9.02 -16.72
N GLY A 212 38.18 -9.25 -17.26
CA GLY A 212 37.26 -8.16 -17.52
C GLY A 212 36.84 -7.62 -16.17
N SER A 213 37.28 -6.42 -15.82
CA SER A 213 36.63 -5.67 -14.76
C SER A 213 35.19 -5.45 -15.21
N MET A 214 34.32 -6.39 -14.85
CA MET A 214 32.89 -6.14 -14.72
C MET A 214 32.80 -5.06 -13.66
N GLY A 215 32.94 -3.81 -14.09
CA GLY A 215 32.74 -2.64 -13.26
C GLY A 215 31.32 -2.77 -12.74
N THR A 216 31.19 -3.26 -11.52
CA THR A 216 29.91 -3.30 -10.83
C THR A 216 29.44 -1.85 -10.82
N VAL A 217 28.38 -1.54 -11.56
CA VAL A 217 27.71 -0.24 -11.48
C VAL A 217 27.26 -0.14 -10.02
N ARG A 218 28.07 0.51 -9.18
CA ARG A 218 27.69 0.77 -7.80
C ARG A 218 26.65 1.86 -7.86
N ASN A 219 25.56 1.69 -7.12
CA ASN A 219 24.56 2.74 -6.98
C ASN A 219 25.27 4.01 -6.47
N LEU A 220 25.00 5.16 -7.11
CA LEU A 220 25.64 6.43 -6.76
C LEU A 220 25.11 7.04 -5.46
N CYS A 221 23.98 6.54 -4.96
CA CYS A 221 23.44 6.94 -3.67
C CYS A 221 24.36 6.40 -2.56
N ILE A 222 24.92 7.33 -1.77
CA ILE A 222 25.68 7.01 -0.58
C ILE A 222 24.67 6.55 0.47
N TRP A 223 24.83 5.32 0.97
CA TRP A 223 23.87 4.71 1.88
C TRP A 223 23.98 5.23 3.33
N GLU A 224 25.11 5.85 3.68
CA GLU A 224 25.36 6.47 4.98
C GLU A 224 24.61 7.81 5.12
N ASP A 225 24.38 8.52 4.01
CA ASP A 225 23.68 9.80 4.01
C ASP A 225 22.16 9.57 3.95
N THR A 226 21.49 9.80 5.07
CA THR A 226 20.02 9.79 5.12
C THR A 226 19.43 10.98 4.36
N ALA A 227 18.42 10.74 3.52
CA ALA A 227 17.72 11.83 2.85
C ALA A 227 17.01 12.74 3.87
N LYS A 228 16.98 14.06 3.60
CA LYS A 228 16.48 15.06 4.55
C LYS A 228 15.02 14.84 4.98
N TYR A 229 14.15 14.43 4.06
CA TYR A 229 12.73 14.12 4.34
C TYR A 229 12.53 12.80 5.09
N LEU A 230 13.58 12.03 5.34
CA LEU A 230 13.56 10.81 6.17
C LEU A 230 14.10 11.07 7.58
N LEU A 231 14.56 12.29 7.89
CA LEU A 231 15.03 12.65 9.23
C LEU A 231 13.88 12.64 10.23
N ASN A 232 12.69 13.08 9.82
CA ASN A 232 11.46 13.00 10.58
C ASN A 232 10.30 12.56 9.67
N LEU A 233 9.60 11.47 10.04
CA LEU A 233 8.50 10.89 9.25
C LEU A 233 7.12 11.48 9.61
N ASP A 234 7.05 12.33 10.64
CA ASP A 234 5.82 13.02 11.00
C ASP A 234 5.41 14.00 9.89
N VAL A 235 4.14 13.93 9.48
CA VAL A 235 3.59 14.69 8.33
C VAL A 235 3.72 16.20 8.52
N ASN A 236 3.68 16.67 9.77
CA ASN A 236 3.73 18.09 10.13
C ASN A 236 5.09 18.50 10.71
N SER A 237 6.17 17.79 10.38
CA SER A 237 7.52 18.13 10.84
C SER A 237 8.06 19.37 10.13
N ALA A 238 8.97 19.20 9.18
CA ALA A 238 9.53 20.30 8.41
C ALA A 238 9.28 20.08 6.92
N TYR A 239 8.98 21.18 6.22
CA TYR A 239 8.69 21.13 4.79
C TYR A 239 9.96 20.88 3.98
N TYR A 240 9.96 19.78 3.23
CA TYR A 240 10.98 19.47 2.22
C TYR A 240 10.48 19.89 0.84
N ASP A 241 11.23 20.76 0.15
CA ASP A 241 10.97 21.05 -1.26
C ASP A 241 11.70 20.04 -2.16
N PRO A 242 11.00 19.08 -2.81
CA PRO A 242 11.64 18.08 -3.65
C PRO A 242 12.26 18.66 -4.94
N LYS A 243 11.87 19.87 -5.34
CA LYS A 243 12.37 20.51 -6.56
C LYS A 243 13.77 21.05 -6.36
N THR A 244 14.00 21.79 -5.26
CA THR A 244 15.28 22.39 -4.93
C THR A 244 16.12 21.54 -3.97
N ARG A 245 15.52 20.52 -3.37
CA ARG A 245 16.14 19.60 -2.40
C ARG A 245 16.64 20.29 -1.13
N SER A 246 15.99 21.39 -0.75
CA SER A 246 16.21 22.09 0.51
C SER A 246 15.14 21.72 1.53
N MET A 247 15.54 21.76 2.80
CA MET A 247 14.63 21.83 3.95
C MET A 247 14.62 23.29 4.38
N HIS A 248 13.46 23.82 4.71
CA HIS A 248 13.37 25.20 5.20
C HIS A 248 13.59 25.25 6.71
N GLU A 249 12.82 24.44 7.44
CA GLU A 249 12.87 24.34 8.90
C GLU A 249 13.68 23.14 9.34
N ASP A 250 14.15 23.17 10.58
CA ASP A 250 14.83 22.04 11.19
C ASP A 250 13.81 20.92 11.49
N PRO A 251 14.06 19.67 11.06
CA PRO A 251 13.13 18.56 11.27
C PRO A 251 13.07 18.07 12.73
N LEU A 252 14.00 18.53 13.57
CA LEU A 252 14.13 18.18 14.99
C LEU A 252 14.29 19.47 15.83
N PRO A 253 13.22 20.27 16.00
CA PRO A 253 13.31 21.57 16.68
C PRO A 253 13.61 21.44 18.19
N ASP A 254 13.32 20.30 18.80
CA ASP A 254 13.52 20.05 20.23
C ASP A 254 14.92 19.49 20.57
N ALA A 255 15.77 19.24 19.56
CA ALA A 255 17.14 18.74 19.78
C ALA A 255 18.09 19.88 20.18
N ASP A 256 19.10 19.59 21.03
CA ASP A 256 20.05 20.59 21.53
C ASP A 256 20.85 21.22 20.36
N PRO A 257 20.73 22.55 20.11
CA PRO A 257 21.39 23.24 19.00
C PRO A 257 22.92 23.21 19.07
N ASN A 258 23.51 22.89 20.22
CA ASN A 258 24.95 22.97 20.46
C ASN A 258 25.76 21.87 19.73
N GLU A 259 25.10 20.88 19.13
CA GLU A 259 25.72 19.88 18.25
C GLU A 259 25.77 20.33 16.76
N LEU A 260 25.15 21.45 16.36
CA LEU A 260 24.89 21.79 14.94
C LEU A 260 25.68 23.01 14.37
N TYR A 261 26.53 23.67 15.16
CA TYR A 261 27.38 24.85 14.85
C TYR A 261 26.74 26.24 14.96
N GLY A 262 27.58 27.17 15.46
CA GLY A 262 27.21 28.43 16.08
C GLY A 262 27.19 29.70 15.22
N GLU A 263 26.67 30.72 15.87
CA GLU A 263 26.17 31.98 15.32
C GLU A 263 27.29 33.02 15.06
N ALA A 264 27.12 33.78 13.98
CA ALA A 264 27.85 35.02 13.71
C ALA A 264 26.90 36.21 13.91
N PHE A 265 27.33 37.20 14.70
CA PHE A 265 26.59 38.43 14.94
C PHE A 265 27.31 39.66 14.39
N ASP A 266 26.51 40.57 13.86
CA ASP A 266 26.83 41.78 13.12
C ASP A 266 27.58 42.84 13.94
N LYS A 267 28.63 43.43 13.36
CA LYS A 267 29.11 44.78 13.70
C LYS A 267 29.61 45.51 12.45
N GLY A 268 28.99 46.64 12.18
CA GLY A 268 29.22 47.48 11.00
C GLY A 268 30.62 48.11 10.94
N GLN A 269 31.35 47.72 9.91
CA GLN A 269 32.42 48.50 9.28
C GLN A 269 32.20 48.42 7.77
N ASP A 270 32.18 49.57 7.10
CA ASP A 270 31.78 49.70 5.70
C ASP A 270 32.93 49.27 4.76
N ILE A 271 33.07 47.95 4.59
CA ILE A 271 34.03 47.31 3.68
C ILE A 271 33.27 46.29 2.86
N HIS A 272 33.13 46.55 1.56
CA HIS A 272 32.34 45.71 0.67
C HIS A 272 33.09 44.39 0.39
N MET A 273 32.61 43.27 0.95
CA MET A 273 33.23 41.95 0.82
C MET A 273 33.48 41.52 -0.62
N GLN A 274 32.63 41.94 -1.57
CA GLN A 274 32.79 41.60 -2.98
C GLN A 274 33.74 42.56 -3.72
N ALA A 275 34.00 43.75 -3.17
CA ALA A 275 34.87 44.74 -3.82
C ALA A 275 36.34 44.55 -3.40
N ALA A 276 36.59 44.12 -2.15
CA ALA A 276 37.94 43.89 -1.64
C ALA A 276 38.00 42.70 -0.65
N PRO A 277 37.79 41.45 -1.12
CA PRO A 277 37.70 40.27 -0.26
C PRO A 277 39.00 39.99 0.53
N SER A 278 40.16 40.23 -0.07
CA SER A 278 41.46 40.04 0.58
C SER A 278 41.72 41.05 1.70
N GLN A 279 41.27 42.30 1.53
CA GLN A 279 41.37 43.33 2.55
C GLN A 279 40.44 43.01 3.74
N ALA A 280 39.21 42.58 3.44
CA ALA A 280 38.27 42.12 4.45
C ALA A 280 38.82 40.92 5.25
N GLU A 281 39.42 39.94 4.58
CA GLU A 281 40.03 38.77 5.23
C GLU A 281 41.23 39.14 6.11
N LEU A 282 42.11 40.03 5.64
CA LEU A 282 43.27 40.49 6.41
C LEU A 282 42.85 41.23 7.68
N LEU A 283 41.84 42.10 7.57
CA LEU A 283 41.28 42.82 8.73
C LEU A 283 40.63 41.85 9.73
N PHE A 284 39.95 40.82 9.25
CA PHE A 284 39.38 39.77 10.10
C PHE A 284 40.45 38.95 10.83
N ARG A 285 41.54 38.56 10.14
CA ARG A 285 42.69 37.86 10.75
C ARG A 285 43.36 38.74 11.81
N ASN A 286 43.58 40.02 11.51
CA ASN A 286 44.14 40.98 12.45
C ASN A 286 43.24 41.17 13.67
N TYR A 287 41.93 41.28 13.46
CA TYR A 287 40.95 41.34 14.54
C TYR A 287 41.01 40.12 15.46
N LYS A 288 41.13 38.89 14.92
CA LYS A 288 41.30 37.66 15.73
C LYS A 288 42.53 37.75 16.63
N VAL A 289 43.68 38.13 16.08
CA VAL A 289 44.93 38.28 16.83
C VAL A 289 44.81 39.34 17.92
N ILE A 290 44.14 40.47 17.64
CA ILE A 290 43.90 41.52 18.64
C ILE A 290 42.96 41.01 19.74
N LYS A 291 41.88 40.31 19.37
CA LYS A 291 40.91 39.72 20.31
C LYS A 291 41.54 38.70 21.26
N GLU A 292 42.52 37.93 20.78
CA GLU A 292 43.29 36.98 21.59
C GLU A 292 44.26 37.68 22.55
N LYS A 293 44.81 38.84 22.17
CA LYS A 293 45.71 39.65 23.01
C LYS A 293 44.99 40.52 24.05
N VAL A 294 43.71 40.78 23.85
CA VAL A 294 42.86 41.57 24.78
C VAL A 294 42.16 40.66 25.82
N LYS A 295 42.19 39.35 25.61
CA LYS A 295 41.89 38.35 26.65
C LYS A 295 43.10 38.14 27.56
#